data_AF-A0A524F291-F1
#
_entry.id   AF-A0A524F291-F1
#
_cell.length_a   1.000
_cell.length_b   1.000
_cell.length_c   1.000
_cell.angle_alpha   90.00
_cell.angle_beta   90.00
_cell.angle_gamma   90.00
#
_symmetry.space_group_name_H-M   'P 1'
#
loop_
_entity.id
_entity.type
_entity.pdbx_description
1 polymer ?
#
loop_
_entity_poly.entity_id
_entity_poly.type
_entity_poly.pdbx_seq_one_letter_code
_entity_poly.pdbx_strand_id
1 'polypeptide(L)'
;MNLRIFKNTRYIAFVKYPTDPSRGNYLTEEPHTTISMNIRQRHMLKKADIKELKTTLYELFDEVVINELLTDKPKVEFLRLDNKEEIIVINNILSFWITQGRYIPCLTLLLQPDIKFEMKSVTVDKGAIRFVANGADIMRPGITVIDDTIQKGDIIKIQEETHRRSLAVGMAMFDAAEMQKMTKGKVIKTIHFVNDPVWEFSKTFR
;
A
#
# COMPACT_ATOMS: atom_id res chain seq x y z
N MET A 1 36.27 20.24 0.98
CA MET A 1 36.07 18.91 0.37
C MET A 1 35.42 18.01 1.40
N ASN A 2 34.10 17.84 1.34
CA ASN A 2 33.37 16.69 1.91
C ASN A 2 31.95 16.70 1.34
N LEU A 3 31.60 15.57 0.74
CA LEU A 3 30.55 15.37 -0.24
C LEU A 3 29.15 15.52 0.35
N ARG A 4 28.31 16.28 -0.37
CA ARG A 4 26.85 16.28 -0.27
C ARG A 4 26.35 14.89 -0.70
N ILE A 5 25.79 14.12 0.23
CA ILE A 5 25.11 12.86 -0.07
C ILE A 5 23.62 13.17 -0.30
N PHE A 6 23.29 13.28 -1.59
CA PHE A 6 22.03 13.06 -2.28
C PHE A 6 20.70 13.46 -1.61
N LYS A 7 20.30 14.71 -1.90
CA LYS A 7 18.90 15.04 -2.22
C LYS A 7 18.57 14.41 -3.58
N ASN A 8 17.82 13.31 -3.62
CA ASN A 8 17.26 12.83 -4.89
C ASN A 8 15.84 12.28 -4.73
N THR A 9 14.94 13.14 -4.26
CA THR A 9 13.48 12.96 -4.39
C THR A 9 13.04 13.51 -5.75
N ARG A 10 13.43 12.84 -6.83
CA ARG A 10 12.91 13.00 -8.21
C ARG A 10 13.07 11.60 -8.82
N TYR A 11 12.03 10.82 -9.10
CA TYR A 11 11.06 11.02 -10.17
C TYR A 11 9.80 10.18 -9.87
N ILE A 12 8.66 10.84 -9.67
CA ILE A 12 7.37 10.28 -10.12
C ILE A 12 7.00 11.17 -11.31
N ALA A 13 7.50 10.81 -12.49
CA ALA A 13 7.00 11.41 -13.72
C ALA A 13 5.59 10.85 -13.92
N PHE A 14 4.59 11.65 -13.60
CA PHE A 14 3.23 11.43 -14.08
C PHE A 14 3.29 11.49 -15.61
N VAL A 15 3.00 10.37 -16.26
CA VAL A 15 2.64 10.38 -17.68
C VAL A 15 1.34 11.17 -17.77
N LYS A 16 1.44 12.46 -18.09
CA LYS A 16 0.29 13.27 -18.49
C LYS A 16 -0.24 12.67 -19.78
N TYR A 17 -1.35 11.93 -19.71
CA TYR A 17 -2.12 11.63 -20.91
C TYR A 17 -2.67 12.96 -21.46
N PRO A 18 -2.54 13.24 -22.76
CA PRO A 18 -3.09 14.45 -23.34
C PRO A 18 -4.61 14.43 -23.17
N THR A 19 -5.14 15.44 -22.49
CA THR A 19 -6.57 15.73 -22.45
C THR A 19 -6.98 16.20 -23.83
N ASP A 20 -7.91 15.48 -24.45
CA ASP A 20 -8.59 15.86 -25.68
C ASP A 20 -9.08 17.32 -25.60
N PRO A 21 -8.61 18.23 -26.48
CA PRO A 21 -8.96 19.66 -26.43
C PRO A 21 -10.39 19.97 -26.88
N SER A 22 -11.23 18.97 -27.18
CA SER A 22 -12.60 19.17 -27.67
C SER A 22 -13.69 19.22 -26.59
N ARG A 23 -13.37 19.11 -25.29
CA ARG A 23 -14.38 19.18 -24.21
C ARG A 23 -14.17 20.39 -23.30
N GLY A 24 -14.88 21.46 -23.61
CA GLY A 24 -15.08 22.59 -22.71
C GLY A 24 -15.96 22.20 -21.52
N ASN A 25 -15.46 22.43 -20.32
CA ASN A 25 -16.10 23.18 -19.23
C ASN A 25 -15.20 23.12 -17.99
N TYR A 26 -14.78 24.30 -17.54
CA TYR A 26 -14.04 24.48 -16.29
C TYR A 26 -14.94 24.12 -15.11
N LEU A 27 -14.77 22.92 -14.57
CA LEU A 27 -15.07 22.66 -13.17
C LEU A 27 -13.84 23.13 -12.40
N THR A 28 -13.99 24.23 -11.68
CA THR A 28 -13.03 24.61 -10.63
C THR A 28 -12.94 23.44 -9.66
N GLU A 29 -11.79 22.74 -9.64
CA GLU A 29 -11.52 21.72 -8.64
C GLU A 29 -11.63 22.39 -7.26
N GLU A 30 -12.66 22.03 -6.50
CA GLU A 30 -12.77 22.39 -5.10
C GLU A 30 -11.52 21.85 -4.38
N PRO A 31 -10.90 22.60 -3.46
CA PRO A 31 -9.73 22.14 -2.75
C PRO A 31 -10.10 20.86 -2.00
N HIS A 32 -9.52 19.73 -2.41
CA HIS A 32 -9.60 18.49 -1.66
C HIS A 32 -9.12 18.80 -0.23
N THR A 33 -10.05 18.85 0.73
CA THR A 33 -9.75 19.02 2.14
C THR A 33 -8.71 17.97 2.51
N THR A 34 -7.46 18.40 2.62
CA THR A 34 -6.36 17.51 3.00
C THR A 34 -6.61 17.18 4.45
N ILE A 35 -7.11 15.96 4.72
CA ILE A 35 -7.20 15.45 6.08
C ILE A 35 -5.77 15.33 6.57
N SER A 36 -5.29 16.34 7.30
CA SER A 36 -3.96 16.33 7.88
C SER A 36 -3.93 15.29 9.00
N MET A 37 -3.22 14.19 8.78
CA MET A 37 -2.94 13.21 9.83
C MET A 37 -1.77 13.70 10.68
N ASN A 38 -1.98 13.82 11.99
CA ASN A 38 -0.93 14.21 12.93
C ASN A 38 -0.59 13.08 13.90
N ILE A 39 0.70 13.00 14.28
CA ILE A 39 1.18 12.03 15.27
C ILE A 39 0.75 12.48 16.67
N ARG A 40 -0.07 11.67 17.36
CA ARG A 40 -0.43 11.86 18.78
C ARG A 40 0.56 11.19 19.72
N GLN A 41 1.02 10.00 19.35
CA GLN A 41 1.93 9.18 20.14
C GLN A 41 2.96 8.56 19.21
N ARG A 42 4.23 8.58 19.61
CA ARG A 42 5.34 7.92 18.93
C ARG A 42 6.27 7.35 19.98
N HIS A 43 6.60 6.08 19.87
CA HIS A 43 7.59 5.46 20.74
C HIS A 43 8.28 4.27 20.05
N MET A 44 9.50 3.99 20.47
CA MET A 44 10.22 2.78 20.07
C MET A 44 9.59 1.57 20.76
N LEU A 45 9.38 0.49 20.01
CA LEU A 45 8.95 -0.78 20.57
C LEU A 45 10.09 -1.45 21.33
N LYS A 46 9.78 -2.07 22.47
CA LYS A 46 10.76 -2.84 23.23
C LYS A 46 10.96 -4.21 22.58
N LYS A 47 12.04 -4.90 22.95
CA LYS A 47 12.35 -6.25 22.43
C LYS A 47 11.19 -7.25 22.61
N ALA A 48 10.46 -7.16 23.72
CA ALA A 48 9.29 -8.01 23.97
C ALA A 48 8.17 -7.73 22.96
N ASP A 49 7.80 -6.46 22.78
CA ASP A 49 6.75 -6.03 21.85
C ASP A 49 7.12 -6.34 20.39
N ILE A 50 8.39 -6.22 20.02
CA ILE A 50 8.88 -6.62 18.69
C ILE A 50 8.71 -8.13 18.47
N LYS A 51 8.97 -8.94 19.51
CA LYS A 51 8.77 -10.40 19.42
C LYS A 51 7.30 -10.74 19.22
N GLU A 52 6.40 -10.08 19.94
CA GLU A 52 4.95 -10.25 19.80
C GLU A 52 4.47 -9.82 18.40
N LEU A 53 4.89 -8.64 17.94
CA LEU A 53 4.62 -8.16 16.58
C LEU A 53 5.08 -9.19 15.54
N LYS A 54 6.28 -9.76 15.70
CA LYS A 54 6.82 -10.76 14.78
C LYS A 54 5.93 -12.01 14.72
N THR A 55 5.49 -12.50 15.88
CA THR A 55 4.53 -13.62 15.96
C THR A 55 3.23 -13.30 15.23
N THR A 56 2.63 -12.12 15.47
CA THR A 56 1.43 -11.70 14.75
C THR A 56 1.67 -11.61 13.23
N LEU A 57 2.81 -11.10 12.79
CA LEU A 57 3.09 -10.98 11.36
C LEU A 57 3.33 -12.33 10.68
N TYR A 58 3.89 -13.32 11.38
CA TYR A 58 4.03 -14.68 10.84
C TYR A 58 2.71 -15.40 10.61
N GLU A 59 1.66 -15.04 11.36
CA GLU A 59 0.31 -15.57 11.14
C GLU A 59 -0.36 -14.95 9.89
N LEU A 60 0.12 -13.79 9.45
CA LEU A 60 -0.50 -12.99 8.39
C LEU A 60 0.28 -13.01 7.07
N PHE A 61 1.60 -13.18 7.14
CA PHE A 61 2.52 -13.09 6.01
C PHE A 61 3.59 -14.18 6.09
N ASP A 62 4.25 -14.43 4.95
CA ASP A 62 5.30 -15.44 4.85
C ASP A 62 6.46 -15.16 5.83
N GLU A 63 6.89 -16.20 6.55
CA GLU A 63 7.93 -16.08 7.58
C GLU A 63 9.27 -15.56 7.03
N VAL A 64 9.64 -15.95 5.80
CA VAL A 64 10.88 -15.50 5.15
C VAL A 64 10.81 -14.00 4.91
N VAL A 65 9.69 -13.51 4.39
CA VAL A 65 9.48 -12.07 4.13
C VAL A 65 9.54 -11.26 5.43
N ILE A 66 8.93 -11.75 6.51
CA ILE A 66 8.98 -11.08 7.81
C ILE A 66 10.38 -11.11 8.42
N ASN A 67 11.14 -12.19 8.24
CA ASN A 67 12.53 -12.27 8.69
C ASN A 67 13.47 -11.32 7.95
N GLU A 68 13.25 -11.12 6.64
CA GLU A 68 14.00 -10.14 5.85
C GLU A 68 13.66 -8.70 6.26
N LEU A 69 12.39 -8.42 6.57
CA LEU A 69 11.95 -7.09 7.03
C LEU A 69 12.45 -6.77 8.45
N LEU A 70 12.32 -7.74 9.37
CA LEU A 70 12.72 -7.63 10.78
C LEU A 70 14.04 -8.37 11.01
N THR A 71 15.11 -7.82 10.45
CA THR A 71 16.50 -8.29 10.65
C THR A 71 16.94 -8.21 12.12
N ASP A 72 18.18 -8.62 12.43
CA ASP A 72 18.66 -8.88 13.80
C ASP A 72 18.56 -7.69 14.79
N LYS A 73 18.57 -6.44 14.29
CA LYS A 73 18.45 -5.22 15.11
C LYS A 73 17.56 -4.16 14.44
N PRO A 74 16.26 -4.44 14.27
CA PRO A 74 15.38 -3.51 13.58
C PRO A 74 15.06 -2.33 14.50
N LYS A 75 15.02 -1.12 13.95
CA LYS A 75 14.42 0.02 14.63
C LYS A 75 12.93 0.00 14.36
N VAL A 76 12.13 -0.35 15.37
CA VAL A 76 10.68 -0.44 15.23
C VAL A 76 10.02 0.63 16.09
N GLU A 77 9.21 1.47 15.47
CA GLU A 77 8.42 2.50 16.14
C GLU A 77 6.94 2.21 15.98
N PHE A 78 6.19 2.51 17.02
CA PHE A 78 4.74 2.56 16.98
C PHE A 78 4.29 4.02 16.97
N LEU A 79 3.44 4.34 16.00
CA LEU A 79 2.75 5.62 15.89
C LEU A 79 1.26 5.42 16.17
N ARG A 80 0.66 6.34 16.93
CA ARG A 80 -0.79 6.54 16.95
C ARG A 80 -1.10 7.93 16.42
N LEU A 81 -1.98 7.99 15.43
CA LEU A 81 -2.43 9.22 14.78
C LEU A 81 -3.60 9.85 15.55
N ASP A 82 -3.93 11.10 15.23
CA ASP A 82 -5.04 11.85 15.82
C ASP A 82 -6.43 11.27 15.53
N ASN A 83 -6.58 10.60 14.39
CA ASN A 83 -7.76 9.82 14.05
C ASN A 83 -7.80 8.41 14.68
N LYS A 84 -6.86 8.11 15.60
CA LYS A 84 -6.69 6.82 16.30
C LYS A 84 -6.18 5.66 15.43
N GLU A 85 -5.92 5.89 14.15
CA GLU A 85 -5.22 4.91 13.33
C GLU A 85 -3.79 4.71 13.85
N GLU A 86 -3.26 3.51 13.67
CA GLU A 86 -1.96 3.12 14.22
C GLU A 86 -1.03 2.68 13.09
N ILE A 87 0.25 3.00 13.19
CA ILE A 87 1.24 2.67 12.16
C ILE A 87 2.49 2.09 12.82
N ILE A 88 2.93 0.95 12.31
CA ILE A 88 4.24 0.36 12.60
C ILE A 88 5.23 0.89 11.57
N VAL A 89 6.31 1.49 12.07
CA VAL A 89 7.42 1.99 11.26
C VAL A 89 8.64 1.11 11.53
N ILE A 90 9.23 0.54 10.48
CA ILE A 90 10.44 -0.29 10.58
C ILE A 90 11.55 0.41 9.80
N ASN A 91 12.67 0.70 10.46
CA ASN A 91 13.83 1.37 9.86
C ASN A 91 13.46 2.65 9.09
N ASN A 92 12.61 3.49 9.72
CA ASN A 92 12.08 4.74 9.18
C ASN A 92 11.15 4.60 7.96
N ILE A 93 10.71 3.38 7.63
CA ILE A 93 9.72 3.12 6.58
C ILE A 93 8.37 2.86 7.26
N LEU A 94 7.31 3.56 6.83
CA LEU A 94 5.96 3.18 7.22
C LEU A 94 5.69 1.78 6.65
N SER A 95 5.56 0.78 7.52
CA SER A 95 5.55 -0.62 7.11
C SER A 95 4.16 -1.23 7.17
N PHE A 96 3.47 -1.06 8.29
CA PHE A 96 2.10 -1.58 8.44
C PHE A 96 1.19 -0.52 9.02
N TRP A 97 0.07 -0.30 8.36
CA TRP A 97 -1.06 0.46 8.90
C TRP A 97 -2.01 -0.52 9.57
N ILE A 98 -2.29 -0.29 10.85
CA ILE A 98 -3.24 -1.08 11.62
C ILE A 98 -4.58 -0.35 11.59
N THR A 99 -5.52 -0.89 10.83
CA THR A 99 -6.89 -0.38 10.74
C THR A 99 -7.89 -1.51 10.85
N GLN A 100 -8.98 -1.26 11.57
CA GLN A 100 -10.03 -2.25 11.83
C GLN A 100 -9.49 -3.60 12.37
N GLY A 101 -8.43 -3.54 13.18
CA GLY A 101 -7.78 -4.72 13.76
C GLY A 101 -6.93 -5.56 12.79
N ARG A 102 -6.63 -5.05 11.59
CA ARG A 102 -5.80 -5.75 10.58
C ARG A 102 -4.51 -5.01 10.31
N TYR A 103 -3.44 -5.76 10.06
CA TYR A 103 -2.17 -5.21 9.59
C TYR A 103 -2.18 -5.11 8.07
N ILE A 104 -2.20 -3.89 7.55
CA ILE A 104 -2.19 -3.59 6.12
C ILE A 104 -0.77 -3.15 5.73
N PRO A 105 -0.05 -3.90 4.88
CA PRO A 105 1.26 -3.46 4.39
C PRO A 105 1.12 -2.11 3.69
N CYS A 106 1.90 -1.12 4.09
CA CYS A 106 1.88 0.20 3.46
C CYS A 106 2.56 0.13 2.09
N LEU A 107 2.08 0.92 1.13
CA LEU A 107 2.71 1.02 -0.19
C LEU A 107 4.16 1.52 -0.11
N THR A 108 4.50 2.30 0.92
CA THR A 108 5.88 2.70 1.21
C THR A 108 6.82 1.53 1.46
N LEU A 109 6.33 0.44 2.04
CA LEU A 109 7.06 -0.82 2.19
C LEU A 109 7.07 -1.61 0.88
N LEU A 110 5.90 -1.78 0.24
CA LEU A 110 5.78 -2.55 -1.00
C LEU A 110 6.56 -1.97 -2.19
N LEU A 111 6.91 -0.69 -2.12
CA LEU A 111 7.66 0.04 -3.15
C LEU A 111 9.13 0.27 -2.80
N GLN A 112 9.64 -0.31 -1.70
CA GLN A 112 11.06 -0.23 -1.37
C GLN A 112 11.90 -1.02 -2.37
N PRO A 113 12.91 -0.41 -3.03
CA PRO A 113 13.78 -1.12 -3.96
C PRO A 113 14.64 -2.21 -3.29
N ASP A 114 15.06 -1.97 -2.05
CA ASP A 114 15.99 -2.83 -1.32
C ASP A 114 15.29 -3.89 -0.45
N ILE A 115 13.95 -3.88 -0.39
CA ILE A 115 13.16 -4.85 0.37
C ILE A 115 12.18 -5.53 -0.58
N LYS A 116 12.35 -6.83 -0.78
CA LYS A 116 11.45 -7.63 -1.61
C LYS A 116 10.29 -8.17 -0.77
N PHE A 117 9.33 -7.31 -0.45
CA PHE A 117 8.12 -7.73 0.28
C PHE A 117 7.14 -8.46 -0.65
N GLU A 118 7.29 -9.78 -0.76
CA GLU A 118 6.35 -10.61 -1.51
C GLU A 118 5.11 -10.95 -0.69
N MET A 119 3.96 -10.88 -1.36
CA MET A 119 2.67 -11.27 -0.82
C MET A 119 1.73 -11.58 -1.98
N LYS A 120 0.64 -12.28 -1.68
CA LYS A 120 -0.39 -12.63 -2.66
C LYS A 120 -0.85 -11.39 -3.43
N SER A 121 -1.10 -11.56 -4.72
CA SER A 121 -1.36 -10.40 -5.59
C SER A 121 -2.36 -10.67 -6.70
N VAL A 122 -2.96 -9.59 -7.19
CA VAL A 122 -3.59 -9.56 -8.52
C VAL A 122 -2.90 -8.54 -9.40
N THR A 123 -2.86 -8.82 -10.69
CA THR A 123 -2.33 -7.91 -11.70
C THR A 123 -3.48 -7.31 -12.49
N VAL A 124 -3.47 -5.99 -12.66
CA VAL A 124 -4.50 -5.25 -13.40
C VAL A 124 -3.98 -4.73 -14.73
N ASP A 125 -4.88 -4.60 -15.71
CA ASP A 125 -4.57 -4.00 -17.00
C ASP A 125 -4.32 -2.49 -16.90
N LYS A 126 -3.77 -1.90 -17.97
CA LYS A 126 -3.52 -0.46 -18.09
C LYS A 126 -4.75 0.42 -17.91
N GLY A 127 -5.93 -0.04 -18.34
CA GLY A 127 -7.18 0.70 -18.24
C GLY A 127 -7.65 0.87 -16.80
N ALA A 128 -7.37 -0.12 -15.94
CA ALA A 128 -7.71 -0.13 -14.53
C ALA A 128 -6.80 0.77 -13.67
N ILE A 129 -5.52 0.97 -14.05
CA ILE A 129 -4.49 1.65 -13.24
C ILE A 129 -5.00 2.97 -12.65
N ARG A 130 -5.58 3.85 -13.48
CA ARG A 130 -6.05 5.17 -13.03
C ARG A 130 -7.13 5.09 -11.96
N PHE A 131 -7.99 4.07 -12.04
CA PHE A 131 -9.10 3.89 -11.10
C PHE A 131 -8.60 3.31 -9.79
N VAL A 132 -7.70 2.33 -9.85
CA VAL A 132 -7.05 1.73 -8.67
C VAL A 132 -6.25 2.79 -7.91
N ALA A 133 -5.46 3.60 -8.61
CA ALA A 133 -4.69 4.69 -8.02
C ALA A 133 -5.56 5.81 -7.42
N ASN A 134 -6.87 5.84 -7.74
CA ASN A 134 -7.84 6.77 -7.16
C ASN A 134 -8.74 6.10 -6.10
N GLY A 135 -8.39 4.89 -5.65
CA GLY A 135 -9.08 4.21 -4.56
C GLY A 135 -10.35 3.45 -4.96
N ALA A 136 -10.59 3.26 -6.26
CA ALA A 136 -11.69 2.42 -6.69
C ALA A 136 -11.47 0.96 -6.24
N ASP A 137 -12.56 0.27 -5.90
CA ASP A 137 -12.53 -1.18 -5.70
C ASP A 137 -12.21 -1.90 -7.00
N ILE A 138 -11.60 -3.09 -6.90
CA ILE A 138 -11.16 -3.82 -8.09
C ILE A 138 -12.30 -4.65 -8.65
N MET A 139 -12.59 -4.38 -9.91
CA MET A 139 -13.58 -5.11 -10.68
C MET A 139 -12.92 -6.26 -11.44
N ARG A 140 -13.57 -7.41 -11.49
CA ARG A 140 -13.02 -8.61 -12.15
C ARG A 140 -12.53 -8.38 -13.58
N PRO A 141 -13.23 -7.63 -14.47
CA PRO A 141 -12.78 -7.42 -15.84
C PRO A 141 -11.41 -6.76 -15.96
N GLY A 142 -11.01 -5.95 -14.98
CA GLY A 142 -9.73 -5.23 -15.00
C GLY A 142 -8.53 -6.06 -14.52
N ILE A 143 -8.75 -7.32 -14.12
CA ILE A 143 -7.70 -8.20 -13.60
C ILE A 143 -7.21 -9.14 -14.71
N THR A 144 -5.92 -9.11 -14.99
CA THR A 144 -5.25 -9.94 -16.00
C THR A 144 -4.61 -11.19 -15.42
N VAL A 145 -4.13 -11.13 -14.17
CA VAL A 145 -3.53 -12.28 -13.46
C VAL A 145 -4.05 -12.33 -12.04
N ILE A 146 -4.42 -13.53 -11.58
CA ILE A 146 -4.85 -13.83 -10.21
C ILE A 146 -3.86 -14.85 -9.65
N ASP A 147 -3.28 -14.57 -8.49
CA ASP A 147 -2.57 -15.57 -7.68
C ASP A 147 -3.57 -16.65 -7.22
N ASP A 148 -3.29 -17.90 -7.57
CA ASP A 148 -4.17 -19.05 -7.36
C ASP A 148 -4.30 -19.47 -5.88
N THR A 149 -3.44 -18.94 -5.01
CA THR A 149 -3.45 -19.20 -3.58
C THR A 149 -4.33 -18.22 -2.78
N ILE A 150 -4.91 -17.21 -3.44
CA ILE A 150 -5.77 -16.22 -2.78
C ILE A 150 -7.03 -16.88 -2.22
N GLN A 151 -7.29 -16.61 -0.94
CA GLN A 151 -8.52 -16.93 -0.24
C GLN A 151 -9.29 -15.66 0.11
N LYS A 152 -10.60 -15.79 0.25
CA LYS A 152 -11.49 -14.73 0.68
C LYS A 152 -11.06 -14.20 2.04
N GLY A 153 -10.95 -12.88 2.13
CA GLY A 153 -10.49 -12.19 3.32
C GLY A 153 -8.98 -11.91 3.35
N ASP A 154 -8.20 -12.50 2.44
CA ASP A 154 -6.77 -12.22 2.34
C ASP A 154 -6.51 -10.74 2.03
N ILE A 155 -5.47 -10.20 2.67
CA ILE A 155 -4.89 -8.90 2.32
C ILE A 155 -3.91 -9.14 1.17
N ILE A 156 -4.11 -8.46 0.05
CA ILE A 156 -3.36 -8.68 -1.19
C ILE A 156 -2.87 -7.36 -1.79
N LYS A 157 -1.75 -7.41 -2.50
CA LYS A 157 -1.27 -6.27 -3.31
C LYS A 157 -1.92 -6.26 -4.69
N ILE A 158 -2.28 -5.07 -5.16
CA ILE A 158 -2.77 -4.83 -6.51
C ILE A 158 -1.64 -4.17 -7.29
N GLN A 159 -1.18 -4.80 -8.37
CA GLN A 159 -0.05 -4.33 -9.17
C GLN A 159 -0.42 -4.19 -10.64
N GLU A 160 0.33 -3.36 -11.38
CA GLU A 160 0.12 -3.20 -12.83
C GLU A 160 0.94 -4.19 -13.67
N GLU A 161 0.49 -4.45 -14.90
CA GLU A 161 1.04 -5.50 -15.77
C GLU A 161 2.45 -5.25 -16.32
N THR A 162 2.91 -4.01 -16.43
CA THR A 162 4.14 -3.65 -17.15
C THR A 162 5.38 -3.75 -16.28
N HIS A 163 5.37 -3.15 -15.09
CA HIS A 163 6.51 -3.11 -14.16
C HIS A 163 6.23 -3.84 -12.84
N ARG A 164 5.04 -4.46 -12.69
CA ARG A 164 4.58 -5.10 -11.45
C ARG A 164 4.62 -4.16 -10.25
N ARG A 165 4.46 -2.86 -10.47
CA ARG A 165 4.46 -1.87 -9.40
C ARG A 165 3.15 -1.94 -8.62
N SER A 166 3.23 -2.02 -7.29
CA SER A 166 2.04 -1.97 -6.42
C SER A 166 1.37 -0.59 -6.47
N LEU A 167 0.06 -0.60 -6.71
CA LEU A 167 -0.80 0.58 -6.80
C LEU A 167 -1.70 0.74 -5.57
N ALA A 168 -2.11 -0.39 -4.99
CA ALA A 168 -3.00 -0.45 -3.86
C ALA A 168 -2.83 -1.76 -3.08
N VAL A 169 -3.42 -1.80 -1.90
CA VAL A 169 -3.63 -2.98 -1.07
C VAL A 169 -5.13 -3.09 -0.81
N GLY A 170 -5.64 -4.30 -0.90
CA GLY A 170 -7.07 -4.57 -0.72
C GLY A 170 -7.32 -5.92 -0.09
N MET A 171 -8.58 -6.18 0.21
CA MET A 171 -9.05 -7.43 0.76
C MET A 171 -9.83 -8.21 -0.29
N ALA A 172 -9.43 -9.46 -0.54
CA ALA A 172 -10.13 -10.36 -1.46
C ALA A 172 -11.56 -10.64 -0.95
N MET A 173 -12.55 -10.52 -1.83
CA MET A 173 -13.95 -10.81 -1.50
C MET A 173 -14.36 -12.25 -1.82
N PHE A 174 -13.54 -12.96 -2.59
CA PHE A 174 -13.74 -14.30 -3.10
C PHE A 174 -12.39 -15.02 -3.18
N ASP A 175 -12.42 -16.34 -3.23
CA ASP A 175 -11.22 -17.16 -3.47
C ASP A 175 -10.77 -17.03 -4.93
N ALA A 176 -9.51 -17.37 -5.21
CA ALA A 176 -8.94 -17.31 -6.56
C ALA A 176 -9.78 -18.08 -7.60
N ALA A 177 -10.18 -19.30 -7.26
CA ALA A 177 -10.97 -20.16 -8.15
C ALA A 177 -12.35 -19.58 -8.47
N GLU A 178 -12.96 -18.86 -7.53
CA GLU A 178 -14.23 -18.16 -7.74
C GLU A 178 -14.01 -16.93 -8.63
N MET A 179 -13.01 -16.10 -8.32
CA MET A 179 -12.65 -14.94 -9.12
C MET A 179 -12.36 -15.31 -10.57
N GLN A 180 -11.67 -16.42 -10.82
CA GLN A 180 -11.38 -16.90 -12.17
C GLN A 180 -12.63 -17.25 -12.99
N LYS A 181 -13.69 -17.77 -12.34
CA LYS A 181 -14.97 -18.09 -12.99
C LYS A 181 -15.86 -16.87 -13.24
N MET A 182 -15.62 -15.78 -12.50
CA MET A 182 -16.37 -14.53 -12.66
C MET A 182 -15.94 -13.77 -13.91
N THR A 183 -16.90 -13.18 -14.61
CA THR A 183 -16.67 -12.29 -15.76
C THR A 183 -16.93 -10.82 -15.44
N LYS A 184 -17.60 -10.52 -14.32
CA LYS A 184 -17.97 -9.16 -13.90
C LYS A 184 -18.10 -9.07 -12.38
N GLY A 185 -18.21 -7.85 -11.89
CA GLY A 185 -18.46 -7.57 -10.47
C GLY A 185 -17.19 -7.20 -9.70
N LYS A 186 -17.39 -6.62 -8.52
CA LYS A 186 -16.35 -6.26 -7.57
C LYS A 186 -15.81 -7.53 -6.93
N VAL A 187 -14.48 -7.69 -6.89
CA VAL A 187 -13.84 -8.89 -6.34
C VAL A 187 -12.81 -8.58 -5.26
N ILE A 188 -12.34 -7.34 -5.16
CA ILE A 188 -11.44 -6.89 -4.10
C ILE A 188 -11.93 -5.55 -3.60
N LYS A 189 -12.00 -5.41 -2.28
CA LYS A 189 -12.27 -4.14 -1.62
C LYS A 189 -10.96 -3.42 -1.36
N THR A 190 -10.81 -2.21 -1.90
CA THR A 190 -9.60 -1.40 -1.72
C THR A 190 -9.52 -0.86 -0.29
N ILE A 191 -8.34 -0.91 0.31
CA ILE A 191 -8.10 -0.46 1.70
C ILE A 191 -7.07 0.67 1.72
N HIS A 192 -5.93 0.47 1.06
CA HIS A 192 -4.84 1.44 1.00
C HIS A 192 -4.44 1.65 -0.45
N PHE A 193 -4.24 2.89 -0.89
CA PHE A 193 -3.91 3.21 -2.29
C PHE A 193 -3.07 4.47 -2.41
N VAL A 194 -2.47 4.67 -3.58
CA VAL A 194 -1.69 5.87 -3.88
C VAL A 194 -2.56 7.12 -3.69
N ASN A 195 -2.04 8.14 -3.00
CA ASN A 195 -2.72 9.40 -2.66
C ASN A 195 -3.87 9.29 -1.66
N ASP A 196 -4.03 8.15 -0.98
CA ASP A 196 -4.87 8.13 0.20
C ASP A 196 -4.22 8.88 1.38
N PRO A 197 -4.96 9.17 2.46
CA PRO A 197 -4.43 9.93 3.58
C PRO A 197 -3.16 9.34 4.22
N VAL A 198 -3.02 8.02 4.29
CA VAL A 198 -1.82 7.35 4.86
C VAL A 198 -0.62 7.50 3.92
N TRP A 199 -0.84 7.38 2.62
CA TRP A 199 0.17 7.65 1.60
C TRP A 199 0.63 9.12 1.64
N GLU A 200 -0.29 10.08 1.72
CA GLU A 200 0.06 11.49 1.84
C GLU A 200 0.81 11.79 3.14
N PHE A 201 0.37 11.22 4.26
CA PHE A 201 1.06 11.31 5.54
C PHE A 201 2.53 10.85 5.42
N SER A 202 2.77 9.74 4.72
CA SER A 202 4.11 9.21 4.52
C SER A 202 5.09 10.18 3.85
N LYS A 203 4.61 11.08 2.99
CA LYS A 203 5.44 12.10 2.31
C LYS A 203 5.95 13.17 3.28
N THR A 204 5.27 13.34 4.40
CA THR A 204 5.60 14.32 5.45
C THR A 204 6.31 13.68 6.65
N PHE A 205 6.27 12.35 6.75
CA PHE A 205 6.91 11.61 7.83
C PHE A 205 8.44 11.77 7.79
N ARG A 206 9.01 12.08 8.96
CA ARG A 206 10.45 12.27 9.18
C ARG A 206 10.90 11.57 10.46
#